data_AF-A0A1Y4FSX3-F1
#
_entry.id   AF-A0A1Y4FSX3-F1
#
_cell.length_a   1.000
_cell.length_b   1.000
_cell.length_c   1.000
_cell.angle_alpha   90.00
_cell.angle_beta   90.00
_cell.angle_gamma   90.00
#
_symmetry.space_group_name_H-M   'P 1'
#
loop_
_entity.id
_entity.type
_entity.pdbx_description
1 polymer ?
#
loop_
_entity_poly.entity_id
_entity_poly.type
_entity_poly.pdbx_seq_one_letter_code
_entity_poly.pdbx_strand_id
1 'polypeptide(L)'
;MTTVFYILVAFCLMFEVMNLLKVKKTAEAVKRYKGKKLEECSSTFIAWAVFNCIYLLICFVGLMSTQWIGFLALIILSFIPKRWFTWRVIDCILGILILAFVILNKYQFQIDLNSLIIKSL
;
A
#
# COMPACT_ATOMS: atom_id res chain seq x y z
N MET A 1 -20.84 0.50 -6.44
CA MET A 1 -19.63 1.36 -6.45
C MET A 1 -18.68 1.04 -5.30
N THR A 2 -19.12 1.14 -4.05
CA THR A 2 -18.28 0.90 -2.85
C THR A 2 -17.73 -0.53 -2.77
N THR A 3 -18.54 -1.56 -2.99
CA THR A 3 -18.07 -2.97 -2.90
C THR A 3 -16.93 -3.29 -3.86
N VAL A 4 -16.99 -2.78 -5.10
CA VAL A 4 -15.95 -2.99 -6.11
C VAL A 4 -14.64 -2.33 -5.67
N PHE A 5 -14.70 -1.13 -5.10
CA PHE A 5 -13.53 -0.45 -4.55
C PHE A 5 -12.89 -1.26 -3.41
N TYR A 6 -13.67 -1.76 -2.44
CA TYR A 6 -13.12 -2.55 -1.34
C TYR A 6 -12.59 -3.93 -1.79
N ILE A 7 -13.11 -4.50 -2.87
CA ILE A 7 -12.50 -5.67 -3.53
C ILE A 7 -11.12 -5.31 -4.08
N LEU A 8 -10.97 -4.16 -4.74
CA LEU A 8 -9.66 -3.68 -5.20
C LEU A 8 -8.69 -3.44 -4.04
N VAL A 9 -9.16 -2.87 -2.92
CA VAL A 9 -8.37 -2.71 -1.69
C VAL A 9 -7.94 -4.07 -1.12
N ALA A 10 -8.80 -5.09 -1.18
CA ALA A 10 -8.43 -6.45 -0.79
C ALA A 10 -7.37 -7.07 -1.72
N PHE A 11 -7.42 -6.79 -3.03
CA PHE A 11 -6.33 -7.15 -3.94
C PHE A 11 -5.01 -6.45 -3.57
N CYS A 12 -5.06 -5.17 -3.21
CA CYS A 12 -3.88 -4.45 -2.71
C CYS A 12 -3.32 -5.09 -1.43
N LEU A 13 -4.19 -5.53 -0.51
CA LEU A 13 -3.79 -6.25 0.70
C LEU A 13 -3.06 -7.55 0.35
N MET A 14 -3.62 -8.34 -0.56
CA MET A 14 -2.99 -9.57 -1.03
C MET A 14 -1.61 -9.30 -1.65
N PHE A 15 -1.50 -8.25 -2.47
CA PHE A 15 -0.24 -7.83 -3.08
C PHE A 15 0.80 -7.42 -2.04
N GLU A 16 0.40 -6.70 -0.99
CA GLU A 16 1.27 -6.34 0.15
C GLU A 16 1.79 -7.59 0.88
N VAL A 17 0.91 -8.55 1.20
CA VAL A 17 1.31 -9.83 1.80
C VAL A 17 2.33 -10.57 0.92
N MET A 18 2.11 -10.61 -0.40
CA MET A 18 3.06 -11.20 -1.34
C MET A 18 4.41 -10.46 -1.36
N ASN A 19 4.39 -9.12 -1.27
CA ASN A 19 5.60 -8.30 -1.17
C ASN A 19 6.37 -8.57 0.11
N LEU A 20 5.67 -8.76 1.24
CA LEU A 20 6.29 -9.13 2.51
C LEU A 20 6.99 -10.49 2.42
N LEU A 21 6.33 -11.51 1.84
CA LEU A 21 6.91 -12.85 1.67
C LEU A 21 8.15 -12.85 0.75
N LYS A 22 8.17 -11.96 -0.25
CA LYS A 22 9.27 -11.84 -1.23
C LYS A 22 10.18 -10.64 -0.97
N VAL A 23 10.11 -10.03 0.21
CA VAL A 23 10.74 -8.74 0.53
C VAL A 23 12.26 -8.74 0.26
N LYS A 24 12.94 -9.87 0.49
CA LYS A 24 14.39 -10.03 0.19
C LYS A 24 14.66 -9.89 -1.31
N LYS A 25 13.93 -10.65 -2.14
CA LYS A 25 14.05 -10.60 -3.60
C LYS A 25 13.69 -9.21 -4.15
N THR A 26 12.67 -8.57 -3.59
CA THR A 26 12.26 -7.22 -3.99
C THR A 26 13.30 -6.17 -3.60
N ALA A 27 13.92 -6.29 -2.43
CA ALA A 27 14.99 -5.40 -1.99
C ALA A 27 16.24 -5.52 -2.87
N GLU A 28 16.63 -6.74 -3.22
CA GLU A 28 17.75 -7.00 -4.14
C GLU A 28 17.46 -6.50 -5.54
N ALA A 29 16.26 -6.76 -6.07
CA ALA A 29 15.84 -6.28 -7.39
C ALA A 29 15.83 -4.75 -7.46
N VAL A 30 15.26 -4.06 -6.45
CA VAL A 30 15.30 -2.60 -6.43
C VAL A 30 16.74 -2.09 -6.36
N LYS A 31 17.63 -2.67 -5.56
CA LYS A 31 19.04 -2.27 -5.53
C LYS A 31 19.73 -2.49 -6.88
N ARG A 32 19.45 -3.61 -7.55
CA ARG A 32 20.07 -4.01 -8.82
C ARG A 32 19.62 -3.15 -10.00
N TYR A 33 18.34 -2.77 -10.03
CA TYR A 33 17.72 -2.06 -11.15
C TYR A 33 17.53 -0.55 -10.92
N LYS A 34 17.91 -0.02 -9.76
CA LYS A 34 17.82 1.43 -9.47
C LYS A 34 18.68 2.23 -10.46
N GLY A 35 18.03 3.11 -11.23
CA GLY A 35 18.70 3.99 -12.20
C GLY A 35 19.06 3.34 -13.53
N LYS A 36 18.71 2.08 -13.75
CA LYS A 36 18.87 1.40 -15.04
C LYS A 36 17.71 1.70 -15.97
N LYS A 37 17.96 1.61 -17.28
CA LYS A 37 16.90 1.71 -18.30
C LYS A 37 15.94 0.52 -18.19
N LEU A 38 14.69 0.74 -18.59
CA LEU A 38 13.62 -0.26 -18.58
C LEU A 38 13.98 -1.56 -19.31
N GLU A 39 14.77 -1.47 -20.39
CA GLU A 39 15.23 -2.59 -21.21
C GLU A 39 16.16 -3.56 -20.44
N GLU A 40 16.87 -3.08 -19.42
CA GLU A 40 17.75 -3.91 -18.60
C GLU A 40 17.03 -4.56 -17.41
N CYS A 41 15.77 -4.18 -17.17
CA CYS A 41 15.00 -4.63 -16.02
C CYS A 41 14.34 -5.99 -16.29
N SER A 42 14.34 -6.88 -15.30
CA SER A 42 13.59 -8.13 -15.39
C SER A 42 12.09 -7.85 -15.53
N SER A 43 11.39 -8.63 -16.36
CA SER A 43 9.93 -8.56 -16.54
C SER A 43 9.17 -8.63 -15.21
N THR A 44 9.69 -9.40 -14.25
CA THR A 44 9.12 -9.51 -12.90
C THR A 44 9.23 -8.21 -12.10
N PHE A 45 10.32 -7.45 -12.27
CA PHE A 45 10.52 -6.16 -11.62
C PHE A 45 9.62 -5.08 -12.25
N ILE A 46 9.48 -5.08 -13.57
CA ILE A 46 8.60 -4.16 -14.29
C ILE A 46 7.15 -4.39 -13.86
N ALA A 47 6.69 -5.66 -13.84
CA ALA A 47 5.36 -6.00 -13.37
C ALA A 47 5.14 -5.52 -11.93
N TRP A 48 6.09 -5.77 -11.02
CA TRP A 48 6.03 -5.28 -9.65
C TRP A 48 5.90 -3.75 -9.57
N ALA A 49 6.67 -3.01 -10.36
CA ALA A 49 6.61 -1.54 -10.41
C ALA A 49 5.26 -1.03 -10.94
N VAL A 50 4.72 -1.68 -11.98
CA VAL A 50 3.39 -1.36 -12.53
C VAL A 50 2.29 -1.62 -11.50
N PHE A 51 2.32 -2.77 -10.82
CA PHE A 51 1.37 -3.07 -9.75
C PHE A 51 1.46 -2.06 -8.60
N ASN A 52 2.66 -1.63 -8.23
CA ASN A 52 2.84 -0.56 -7.24
C ASN A 52 2.26 0.79 -7.72
N CYS A 53 2.39 1.12 -8.99
CA CYS A 53 1.79 2.32 -9.57
C CYS A 53 0.25 2.25 -9.53
N ILE A 54 -0.33 1.10 -9.92
CA ILE A 54 -1.78 0.86 -9.84
C ILE A 54 -2.26 0.95 -8.38
N TYR A 55 -1.51 0.35 -7.44
CA TYR A 55 -1.82 0.43 -6.02
C TYR A 55 -1.84 1.88 -5.52
N LEU A 56 -0.84 2.69 -5.90
CA LEU A 56 -0.79 4.11 -5.56
C LEU A 56 -2.03 4.88 -6.11
N LEU A 57 -2.46 4.59 -7.34
CA LEU A 57 -3.69 5.17 -7.90
C LEU A 57 -4.94 4.77 -7.10
N ILE A 58 -5.05 3.50 -6.69
CA ILE A 58 -6.15 3.03 -5.84
C ILE A 58 -6.14 3.76 -4.48
N CYS A 59 -4.96 4.01 -3.90
CA CYS A 59 -4.85 4.80 -2.67
C CYS A 59 -5.34 6.24 -2.86
N PHE A 60 -5.05 6.88 -4.01
CA PHE A 60 -5.59 8.20 -4.31
C PHE A 60 -7.12 8.20 -4.41
N VAL A 61 -7.71 7.18 -5.04
CA VAL A 61 -9.18 7.02 -5.05
C VAL A 61 -9.71 6.81 -3.62
N GLY A 62 -8.97 6.10 -2.77
CA GLY A 62 -9.29 5.88 -1.37
C GLY A 62 -9.29 7.14 -0.49
N LEU A 63 -8.60 8.20 -0.90
CA LEU A 63 -8.68 9.51 -0.22
C LEU A 63 -10.08 10.13 -0.29
N MET A 64 -10.90 9.74 -1.27
CA MET A 64 -12.29 10.17 -1.36
C MET A 64 -13.24 9.36 -0.46
N SER A 65 -12.72 8.36 0.28
CA SER A 65 -13.51 7.55 1.20
C SER A 65 -13.61 8.17 2.60
N THR A 66 -14.56 7.68 3.41
CA THR A 66 -14.70 8.08 4.83
C THR A 66 -13.49 7.70 5.69
N GLN A 67 -12.58 6.85 5.18
CA GLN A 67 -11.38 6.37 5.86
C GLN A 67 -10.11 6.92 5.20
N TRP A 68 -10.20 8.13 4.64
CA TRP A 68 -9.13 8.80 3.88
C TRP A 68 -7.79 8.86 4.62
N ILE A 69 -7.79 8.92 5.95
CA ILE A 69 -6.58 8.96 6.79
C ILE A 69 -5.73 7.70 6.62
N GLY A 70 -6.35 6.52 6.52
CA GLY A 70 -5.62 5.27 6.27
C GLY A 70 -4.92 5.30 4.90
N PHE A 71 -5.62 5.76 3.87
CA PHE A 71 -5.06 5.90 2.53
C PHE A 71 -3.99 7.00 2.44
N LEU A 72 -4.16 8.09 3.18
CA LEU A 72 -3.15 9.15 3.28
C LEU A 72 -1.86 8.61 3.93
N ALA A 73 -1.98 7.83 5.01
CA ALA A 73 -0.84 7.19 5.64
C ALA A 73 -0.08 6.29 4.66
N LEU A 74 -0.79 5.48 3.86
CA LEU A 74 -0.18 4.64 2.81
C LEU A 74 0.57 5.46 1.74
N ILE A 75 -0.01 6.58 1.30
CA ILE A 75 0.62 7.47 0.31
C ILE A 75 1.90 8.07 0.88
N ILE A 76 1.86 8.63 2.10
CA ILE A 76 3.04 9.19 2.77
C ILE A 76 4.12 8.12 2.91
N LEU A 77 3.74 6.92 3.35
CA LEU A 77 4.64 5.78 3.52
C LEU A 77 5.33 5.38 2.19
N SER A 78 4.61 5.49 1.06
CA SER A 78 5.15 5.21 -0.28
C SER A 78 6.26 6.17 -0.71
N PHE A 79 6.24 7.42 -0.24
CA PHE A 79 7.27 8.42 -0.59
C PHE A 79 8.54 8.32 0.26
N ILE A 80 8.49 7.60 1.40
CA ILE A 80 9.65 7.47 2.28
C ILE A 80 10.72 6.58 1.60
N PRO A 81 11.95 7.07 1.37
CA PRO A 81 13.00 6.30 0.74
C PRO A 81 13.46 5.16 1.67
N LYS A 82 13.08 3.93 1.33
CA LYS A 82 13.40 2.73 2.10
C LYS A 82 14.85 2.30 1.89
N ARG A 83 15.75 2.95 2.63
CA ARG A 83 17.22 2.78 2.53
C ARG A 83 17.71 1.44 3.05
N TRP A 84 17.02 0.84 4.03
CA TRP A 84 17.40 -0.43 4.65
C TRP A 84 16.32 -1.50 4.41
N PHE A 85 16.76 -2.76 4.47
CA PHE A 85 15.85 -3.91 4.36
C PHE A 85 14.79 -3.91 5.47
N THR A 86 15.19 -3.65 6.72
CA THR A 86 14.27 -3.61 7.88
C THR A 86 13.17 -2.57 7.71
N TRP A 87 13.49 -1.40 7.14
CA TRP A 87 12.51 -0.37 6.84
C TRP A 87 11.47 -0.82 5.80
N ARG A 88 11.84 -1.68 4.84
CA ARG A 88 10.87 -2.26 3.89
C ARG A 88 9.94 -3.27 4.54
N VAL A 89 10.45 -4.05 5.49
CA VAL A 89 9.63 -5.03 6.24
C VAL A 89 8.60 -4.28 7.08
N ILE A 90 9.04 -3.26 7.83
CA ILE A 90 8.15 -2.43 8.65
C ILE A 90 7.08 -1.76 7.80
N ASP A 91 7.50 -1.19 6.66
CA ASP A 91 6.60 -0.55 5.69
C ASP A 91 5.52 -1.50 5.17
N CYS A 92 5.91 -2.72 4.77
CA CYS A 92 4.95 -3.74 4.34
C CYS A 92 3.99 -4.16 5.46
N ILE A 93 4.50 -4.38 6.68
CA ILE A 93 3.66 -4.72 7.84
C ILE A 93 2.65 -3.61 8.13
N LEU A 94 3.10 -2.34 8.15
CA LEU A 94 2.20 -1.19 8.33
C LEU A 94 1.17 -1.11 7.20
N GLY A 95 1.59 -1.34 5.95
CA GLY A 95 0.70 -1.38 4.79
C GLY A 95 -0.42 -2.41 4.96
N ILE A 96 -0.06 -3.64 5.34
CA ILE A 96 -1.00 -4.73 5.61
C ILE A 96 -1.97 -4.34 6.74
N LEU A 97 -1.45 -3.80 7.85
CA LEU A 97 -2.28 -3.41 9.00
C LEU A 97 -3.29 -2.32 8.64
N ILE A 98 -2.85 -1.29 7.91
CA ILE A 98 -3.72 -0.18 7.50
C ILE A 98 -4.79 -0.69 6.53
N LEU A 99 -4.43 -1.47 5.52
CA LEU A 99 -5.39 -2.03 4.56
C LEU A 99 -6.39 -2.99 5.22
N ALA A 100 -5.91 -3.87 6.11
CA ALA A 100 -6.77 -4.78 6.86
C ALA A 100 -7.73 -4.00 7.74
N PHE A 101 -7.25 -2.95 8.43
CA PHE A 101 -8.09 -2.07 9.22
C PHE A 101 -9.15 -1.36 8.38
N VAL A 102 -8.80 -0.82 7.21
CA VAL A 102 -9.73 -0.17 6.26
C VAL A 102 -10.86 -1.13 5.86
N ILE A 103 -10.52 -2.37 5.49
CA ILE A 103 -11.50 -3.39 5.09
C ILE A 103 -12.38 -3.77 6.29
N LEU A 104 -11.78 -4.13 7.43
CA LEU A 104 -12.51 -4.52 8.64
C LEU A 104 -13.40 -3.39 9.14
N ASN A 105 -12.91 -2.15 9.11
CA ASN A 105 -13.70 -1.00 9.55
C ASN A 105 -14.90 -0.75 8.64
N LYS A 106 -14.80 -1.06 7.33
CA LYS A 106 -15.95 -0.97 6.43
C LYS A 106 -17.03 -2.01 6.71
N TYR A 107 -16.64 -3.25 6.99
CA TYR A 107 -17.59 -4.39 7.06
C TYR A 107 -18.03 -4.79 8.48
N GLN A 108 -17.18 -4.58 9.48
CA GLN A 108 -17.40 -5.04 10.85
C GLN A 108 -17.59 -3.87 11.83
N PHE A 109 -16.69 -2.90 11.84
CA PHE A 109 -16.66 -1.90 12.91
C PHE A 109 -17.51 -0.64 12.66
N GLN A 110 -17.66 -0.22 11.40
CA GLN A 110 -18.39 1.00 11.01
C GLN A 110 -17.98 2.27 11.80
N ILE A 111 -16.71 2.35 12.23
CA ILE A 111 -16.20 3.46 13.00
C ILE A 111 -16.04 4.68 12.09
N ASP A 112 -16.74 5.76 12.46
CA ASP A 112 -16.64 7.04 11.78
C ASP A 112 -15.45 7.84 12.34
N LEU A 113 -14.29 7.64 11.72
CA LEU A 113 -13.01 8.26 12.12
C LEU A 113 -13.08 9.79 12.12
N ASN A 114 -13.88 10.39 11.22
CA ASN A 114 -14.04 11.85 11.16
C ASN A 114 -14.72 12.37 12.44
N SER A 115 -15.77 11.69 12.90
CA SER A 115 -16.48 12.07 14.13
C SER A 115 -15.61 11.97 15.39
N LEU A 116 -14.69 11.00 15.43
CA LEU A 116 -13.76 10.79 16.55
C LEU A 116 -12.68 11.87 16.60
N ILE A 117 -12.13 12.27 15.45
CA ILE A 117 -11.11 13.32 15.38
C ILE A 117 -11.69 14.69 15.71
N ILE A 118 -12.90 14.98 15.20
CA ILE A 118 -13.61 16.22 15.54
C ILE A 118 -13.93 16.30 17.04
N LYS A 119 -14.23 15.16 17.68
CA LYS A 119 -14.45 15.11 19.14
C LYS A 119 -13.18 15.27 19.97
N SER A 120 -12.00 14.99 19.40
CA SER A 120 -10.73 15.07 20.14
C SER A 120 -9.99 16.39 19.94
N LEU A 121 -10.53 17.31 19.13
CA LEU A 121 -9.94 18.59 18.77
C LEU A 121 -10.77 19.72 19.36
#